data_AF-A0A938TW34-F1
#
_entry.id   AF-A0A938TW34-F1
#
_cell.length_a   1.000
_cell.length_b   1.000
_cell.length_c   1.000
_cell.angle_alpha   90.00
_cell.angle_beta   90.00
_cell.angle_gamma   90.00
#
_symmetry.space_group_name_H-M   'P 1'
#
loop_
_entity.id
_entity.type
_entity.pdbx_description
1 polymer ?
#
loop_
_entity_poly.entity_id
_entity_poly.type
_entity_poly.pdbx_seq_one_letter_code
_entity_poly.pdbx_strand_id
1 'polypeptide(L)' 'MSLRRKLELQLVFALVIPNLLFAAQPTAKSSRPLAKARVSQSAISSRSAVLWIAHEQGIFAKHGVDVERFIYAK' A
#
# COMPACT_ATOMS: atom_id res chain seq x y z
N MET A 1 20.68 -37.07 21.27
CA MET A 1 19.92 -35.85 20.94
C MET A 1 18.51 -36.00 21.54
N SER A 2 18.28 -35.41 22.73
CA SER A 2 17.17 -35.76 23.61
C SER A 2 15.79 -35.50 22.98
N LEU A 3 14.93 -36.52 22.97
CA LEU A 3 13.58 -36.53 22.38
C LEU A 3 12.72 -35.34 22.84
N ARG A 4 12.95 -34.85 24.06
CA ARG A 4 12.28 -33.68 24.63
C ARG A 4 12.60 -32.38 23.87
N ARG A 5 13.84 -32.20 23.41
CA ARG A 5 14.24 -31.01 22.63
C ARG A 5 13.59 -30.96 21.25
N LYS A 6 13.27 -32.11 20.64
CA LYS A 6 12.55 -32.18 19.36
C LYS A 6 11.10 -31.72 19.50
N LEU A 7 10.45 -32.08 20.62
CA LEU A 7 9.04 -31.72 20.88
C LEU A 7 8.87 -30.23 21.14
N GLU A 8 9.80 -29.61 21.88
CA GLU A 8 9.78 -28.16 22.10
C GLU A 8 10.05 -27.38 20.82
N LEU A 9 10.98 -27.85 19.98
CA LEU A 9 11.24 -27.21 18.69
C LEU A 9 10.01 -27.25 17.77
N GLN A 10 9.27 -28.37 17.77
CA GLN A 10 8.03 -28.53 17.01
C GLN A 10 6.93 -27.58 17.50
N LEU A 11 6.78 -27.41 18.82
CA LEU A 11 5.83 -26.47 19.41
C LEU A 11 6.14 -25.02 19.06
N VAL A 12 7.41 -24.63 19.13
CA VAL A 12 7.84 -23.27 18.75
C VAL A 12 7.60 -23.03 17.26
N PHE A 13 7.94 -23.99 16.40
CA PHE A 13 7.75 -23.88 14.95
C PHE A 13 6.25 -23.78 14.59
N ALA A 14 5.41 -24.58 15.24
CA ALA A 14 3.96 -24.55 15.09
C ALA A 14 3.33 -23.23 15.56
N LEU A 15 3.95 -22.51 16.49
CA LEU A 15 3.47 -21.21 16.95
C LEU A 15 3.95 -20.07 16.04
N VAL A 16 5.21 -20.10 15.61
CA VAL A 16 5.85 -18.98 14.89
C VAL A 16 5.39 -18.90 13.43
N ILE A 17 5.27 -20.04 12.75
CA ILE A 17 4.91 -20.09 11.33
C ILE A 17 3.53 -19.49 11.01
N PRO A 18 2.43 -19.85 11.70
CA PRO A 18 1.13 -19.27 11.40
C PRO A 18 1.09 -17.77 11.69
N ASN A 19 1.81 -17.29 12.71
CA ASN A 19 1.93 -15.85 12.97
C ASN A 19 2.66 -15.11 11.85
N LEU A 20 3.73 -15.70 11.31
CA LEU A 20 4.48 -15.11 10.20
C LEU A 20 3.66 -15.07 8.91
N LEU A 21 2.87 -16.12 8.64
CA LEU A 21 1.95 -16.20 7.50
C LEU A 21 0.81 -15.18 7.61
N PHE A 22 0.29 -14.93 8.81
CA PHE A 22 -0.75 -13.92 9.03
C PHE A 22 -0.23 -12.51 8.84
N ALA A 23 0.99 -12.21 9.32
CA ALA A 23 1.64 -10.92 9.10
C ALA A 23 2.01 -10.67 7.63
N ALA A 24 2.25 -11.73 6.86
CA ALA A 24 2.55 -11.64 5.43
C ALA A 24 1.30 -11.52 4.54
N GLN A 25 0.09 -11.42 5.13
CA GLN A 25 -1.11 -11.18 4.33
C GLN A 25 -0.97 -9.87 3.57
N PRO A 26 -1.04 -9.88 2.22
CA PRO A 26 -1.05 -8.66 1.46
C PRO A 26 -2.28 -7.87 1.91
N THR A 27 -2.09 -6.65 2.41
CA THR A 27 -3.17 -5.70 2.66
C THR A 27 -4.05 -5.71 1.42
N ALA A 28 -5.27 -6.23 1.57
CA ALA A 28 -6.25 -6.23 0.51
C ALA A 28 -6.47 -4.76 0.14
N LYS A 29 -6.00 -4.36 -1.06
CA LYS A 29 -6.27 -3.04 -1.60
C LYS A 29 -7.79 -2.92 -1.63
N SER A 30 -8.31 -1.98 -0.85
CA SER A 30 -9.74 -1.77 -0.68
C SER A 30 -10.41 -1.76 -2.07
N SER A 31 -11.27 -2.74 -2.33
CA SER A 31 -12.06 -2.85 -3.58
C SER A 31 -13.17 -1.79 -3.65
N ARG A 32 -13.02 -0.69 -2.90
CA ARG A 32 -13.95 0.44 -2.96
C ARG A 32 -13.71 1.12 -4.31
N PRO A 33 -14.75 1.36 -5.12
CA PRO A 33 -14.57 2.03 -6.39
C PRO A 33 -13.91 3.39 -6.14
N LEU A 34 -12.71 3.59 -6.71
CA LEU A 34 -11.98 4.84 -6.56
C LEU A 34 -12.78 5.95 -7.22
N ALA A 35 -13.07 7.02 -6.46
CA ALA A 35 -13.70 8.21 -7.00
C ALA A 35 -12.73 8.85 -8.01
N LYS A 36 -13.17 9.01 -9.27
CA LYS A 36 -12.35 9.64 -10.30
C LYS A 36 -12.38 11.15 -10.13
N ALA A 37 -11.23 11.75 -9.81
CA ALA A 37 -11.05 13.19 -9.71
C ALA A 37 -10.12 13.66 -10.83
N ARG A 38 -10.55 14.67 -11.59
CA ARG A 38 -9.72 15.33 -12.60
C ARG A 38 -9.17 16.62 -12.05
N VAL A 39 -7.84 16.73 -12.02
CA VAL A 39 -7.16 17.94 -11.56
C VAL A 39 -6.48 18.59 -12.75
N SER A 40 -7.05 19.69 -13.21
CA SER A 40 -6.44 20.56 -14.21
C SER A 40 -5.53 21.59 -13.54
N GLN A 41 -4.30 21.70 -14.03
CA GLN A 41 -3.35 22.72 -13.58
C GLN A 41 -2.98 23.61 -14.77
N SER A 42 -3.03 24.92 -14.56
CA SER A 42 -2.75 25.93 -15.59
C SER A 42 -1.26 26.11 -15.90
N ALA A 43 -0.38 25.63 -15.03
CA ALA A 43 1.06 25.67 -15.24
C ALA A 43 1.75 24.62 -14.35
N ILE A 44 2.90 24.11 -14.81
CA ILE A 44 3.80 23.35 -13.95
C ILE A 44 4.51 24.35 -13.03
N SER A 45 4.23 24.27 -11.74
CA SER A 45 4.88 25.10 -10.72
C SER A 45 5.43 24.22 -9.58
N SER A 46 6.26 24.79 -8.71
CA SER A 46 6.73 24.10 -7.49
C SER A 46 5.57 23.63 -6.61
N ARG A 47 4.43 24.34 -6.62
CA ARG A 47 3.20 23.95 -5.89
C ARG A 47 2.51 22.72 -6.52
N SER A 48 2.71 22.49 -7.81
CA SER A 48 2.21 21.32 -8.55
C SER A 48 2.94 20.03 -8.19
N ALA A 49 4.18 20.13 -7.65
CA ALA A 49 4.98 18.98 -7.27
C ALA A 49 4.33 18.14 -6.17
N VAL A 50 3.57 18.77 -5.26
CA VAL A 50 2.85 18.05 -4.19
C VAL A 50 1.84 17.07 -4.77
N LEU A 51 1.11 17.49 -5.82
CA LEU A 51 0.17 16.62 -6.54
C LEU A 51 0.89 15.53 -7.33
N TRP A 52 2.10 15.81 -7.81
CA TRP A 52 2.96 14.81 -8.45
C TRP A 52 3.34 13.70 -7.48
N ILE A 53 3.98 14.08 -6.38
CA ILE A 53 4.46 13.19 -5.32
C ILE A 53 3.31 12.37 -4.73
N ALA A 54 2.15 12.99 -4.47
CA ALA A 54 0.99 12.31 -3.91
C ALA A 54 0.43 11.20 -4.81
N HIS A 55 0.54 11.34 -6.13
CA HIS A 55 0.14 10.30 -7.07
C HIS A 55 1.19 9.20 -7.19
N GLU A 56 2.47 9.56 -7.32
CA GLU A 56 3.56 8.59 -7.42
C GLU A 56 3.67 7.72 -6.17
N GLN A 57 3.40 8.30 -5.00
CA GLN A 57 3.36 7.57 -3.72
C GLN A 57 2.04 6.79 -3.50
N GLY A 58 1.09 6.84 -4.45
CA GLY A 58 -0.20 6.17 -4.32
C GLY A 58 -1.06 6.68 -3.17
N ILE A 59 -0.81 7.92 -2.69
CA ILE A 59 -1.54 8.52 -1.57
C ILE A 59 -3.01 8.71 -1.95
N PHE A 60 -3.31 9.10 -3.19
CA PHE A 60 -4.69 9.21 -3.66
C PHE A 60 -5.41 7.87 -3.68
N ALA A 61 -4.75 6.81 -4.16
CA ALA A 61 -5.30 5.46 -4.18
C ALA A 61 -5.56 4.92 -2.76
N LYS A 62 -4.69 5.25 -1.79
CA LYS A 62 -4.89 4.93 -0.37
C LYS A 62 -6.15 5.58 0.21
N HIS A 63 -6.53 6.75 -0.29
CA HIS A 63 -7.74 7.47 0.13
C HIS A 63 -8.95 7.18 -0.78
N GLY A 64 -8.85 6.20 -1.68
CA GLY A 64 -9.96 5.81 -2.55
C GLY A 64 -10.28 6.82 -3.65
N VAL A 65 -9.29 7.59 -4.10
CA VAL A 65 -9.42 8.55 -5.20
C VAL A 65 -8.44 8.19 -6.31
N ASP A 66 -8.94 8.12 -7.54
CA ASP A 66 -8.14 7.99 -8.75
C ASP A 66 -8.00 9.36 -9.38
N VAL A 67 -6.76 9.89 -9.43
CA VAL A 67 -6.51 11.28 -9.84
C VAL A 67 -5.89 11.31 -11.23
N GLU A 68 -6.65 11.83 -12.19
CA GLU A 68 -6.18 12.07 -13.55
C GLU A 68 -5.71 13.53 -13.66
N ARG A 69 -4.43 13.75 -13.95
CA ARG A 69 -3.82 15.09 -14.04
C ARG A 69 -3.79 15.60 -15.47
N PHE A 70 -4.31 16.80 -15.67
CA PHE A 70 -4.22 17.52 -16.94
C PHE A 70 -3.42 18.82 -16.74
N ILE A 71 -2.46 19.07 -17.63
CA ILE A 71 -1.71 20.33 -17.65
C ILE A 71 -2.17 21.11 -18.87
N TYR A 72 -2.82 22.24 -18.65
CA TYR A 72 -3.14 23.19 -19.71
C TYR A 72 -1.98 24.17 -19.83
N ALA A 73 -1.06 23.92 -20.76
CA ALA A 73 -0.10 24.94 -21.19
C ALA A 73 -0.81 25.86 -22.19
N LYS A 74 -0.98 27.13 -21.83
CA LYS A 74 -1.47 28.18 -22.74
C LYS A 74 -0.28 28.86 -23.41
#